data_AF-A0A4Q7FUL2-F1
#
_entry.id   AF-A0A4Q7FUL2-F1
#
_cell.length_a   1.000
_cell.length_b   1.000
_cell.length_c   1.000
_cell.angle_alpha   90.00
_cell.angle_beta   90.00
_cell.angle_gamma   90.00
#
_symmetry.space_group_name_H-M   'P 1'
#
loop_
_entity.id
_entity.type
_entity.pdbx_description
1 polymer ?
#
loop_
_entity_poly.entity_id
_entity_poly.type
_entity_poly.pdbx_seq_one_letter_code
_entity_poly.pdbx_strand_id
1 'polypeptide(L)' 'MRQSKQYRKQAKSAERIALALADAEISETFLNLAKAYRSQADVLKAKEKLKTKQKPGKKQPGSK' A
#
# COMPACT_ATOMS: atom_id res chain seq x y z
N MET A 1 4.72 13.27 -1.57
CA MET A 1 4.09 12.19 -0.75
C MET A 1 3.95 10.94 -1.62
N ARG A 2 4.43 9.77 -1.19
CA ARG A 2 4.22 8.50 -1.95
C ARG A 2 2.77 8.03 -1.78
N GLN A 3 2.05 7.77 -2.87
CA GLN A 3 0.64 7.33 -2.87
C GLN A 3 0.43 6.08 -1.99
N SER A 4 1.38 5.14 -2.01
CA SER A 4 1.38 3.95 -1.13
C SER A 4 1.27 4.29 0.37
N LYS A 5 1.82 5.43 0.83
CA LYS A 5 1.68 5.89 2.22
C LYS A 5 0.28 6.44 2.52
N GLN A 6 -0.40 7.04 1.54
CA GLN A 6 -1.76 7.58 1.71
C GLN A 6 -2.77 6.44 1.87
N TYR A 7 -2.68 5.40 1.03
CA TYR A 7 -3.52 4.21 1.17
C TYR A 7 -3.31 3.49 2.51
N ARG A 8 -2.08 3.42 3.02
CA ARG A 8 -1.83 2.89 4.38
C ARG A 8 -2.47 3.74 5.48
N LYS A 9 -2.53 5.07 5.31
CA LYS A 9 -3.24 5.94 6.26
C LYS A 9 -4.75 5.69 6.20
N GLN A 10 -5.33 5.61 5.00
CA GLN A 10 -6.75 5.29 4.82
C GLN A 10 -7.12 3.93 5.41
N ALA A 11 -6.27 2.91 5.22
CA ALA A 11 -6.45 1.60 5.84
C ALA A 11 -6.51 1.68 7.37
N LYS A 12 -5.56 2.40 7.99
CA LYS A 12 -5.55 2.60 9.45
C LYS A 12 -6.78 3.37 9.94
N SER A 13 -7.25 4.36 9.19
CA SER A 13 -8.46 5.09 9.54
C SER A 13 -9.69 4.17 9.48
N ALA A 14 -9.82 3.36 8.42
CA ALA A 14 -10.91 2.39 8.29
C ALA A 14 -10.89 1.34 9.41
N GLU A 15 -9.71 0.84 9.81
CA GLU A 15 -9.57 -0.06 10.97
C GLU A 15 -10.02 0.59 12.28
N ARG A 16 -9.64 1.85 12.51
CA ARG A 16 -10.07 2.58 13.71
C ARG A 16 -11.58 2.78 13.73
N ILE A 17 -12.19 3.06 12.59
CA ILE A 17 -13.64 3.20 12.48
C ILE A 17 -14.31 1.86 12.77
N ALA A 18 -13.84 0.77 12.14
CA ALA A 18 -14.36 -0.57 12.40
C ALA A 18 -14.33 -0.95 13.89
N LEU A 19 -13.23 -0.66 14.58
CA LEU A 19 -13.08 -0.93 16.02
C LEU A 19 -13.96 -0.05 16.91
N ALA A 20 -14.39 1.11 16.42
CA ALA A 20 -15.26 2.02 17.16
C ALA A 20 -16.76 1.74 16.93
N LEU A 21 -17.11 0.92 15.94
CA LEU A 21 -18.48 0.59 15.61
C LEU A 21 -18.94 -0.64 16.41
N ALA A 22 -20.10 -0.50 17.06
CA ALA A 22 -20.76 -1.62 17.75
C ALA A 22 -21.52 -2.55 16.79
N ASP A 23 -21.93 -2.00 15.64
CA ASP A 23 -22.60 -2.77 14.59
C ASP A 23 -21.59 -3.66 13.86
N ALA A 24 -21.81 -4.97 13.93
CA ALA A 24 -20.90 -5.97 13.38
C ALA A 24 -20.83 -5.93 11.84
N GLU A 25 -21.95 -5.69 11.16
CA GLU A 25 -22.01 -5.67 9.70
C GLU A 25 -21.29 -4.43 9.14
N ILE A 26 -21.53 -3.28 9.77
CA ILE A 26 -20.86 -2.03 9.40
C ILE A 26 -19.36 -2.13 9.75
N SER A 27 -19.02 -2.68 10.93
CA SER A 27 -17.62 -2.91 11.33
C SER A 27 -16.89 -3.80 10.32
N GLU A 28 -17.50 -4.90 9.89
CA GLU A 28 -16.93 -5.81 8.89
C GLU A 28 -16.71 -5.11 7.54
N THR A 29 -17.66 -4.28 7.12
CA THR A 29 -17.54 -3.47 5.90
C THR A 29 -16.30 -2.57 5.95
N PHE A 30 -16.05 -1.89 7.08
CA PHE A 30 -14.85 -1.06 7.24
C PHE A 30 -13.56 -1.89 7.31
N LEU A 31 -13.58 -3.09 7.90
CA LEU A 31 -12.43 -4.00 7.87
C LEU A 31 -12.11 -4.45 6.44
N ASN A 32 -13.12 -4.74 5.64
CA ASN A 32 -12.94 -5.11 4.23
C ASN A 32 -12.39 -3.93 3.41
N LEU A 33 -12.86 -2.71 3.69
CA LEU A 33 -12.31 -1.49 3.10
C LEU A 33 -10.83 -1.29 3.49
N ALA A 34 -10.47 -1.52 4.76
CA ALA A 34 -9.08 -1.44 5.21
C ALA A 34 -8.17 -2.45 4.50
N LYS A 35 -8.63 -3.70 4.32
CA LYS A 35 -7.92 -4.72 3.55
C LYS A 35 -7.70 -4.28 2.10
N ALA A 36 -8.72 -3.72 1.45
CA ALA A 36 -8.62 -3.21 0.08
C ALA A 36 -7.57 -2.09 -0.04
N TYR A 37 -7.54 -1.15 0.91
CA TYR A 37 -6.53 -0.10 0.94
C TYR A 37 -5.11 -0.62 1.19
N ARG A 38 -4.93 -1.62 2.07
CA ARG A 38 -3.63 -2.28 2.26
C ARG A 38 -3.15 -2.93 0.96
N SER A 39 -4.04 -3.65 0.28
CA SER A 39 -3.74 -4.29 -1.01
C SER A 39 -3.30 -3.26 -2.07
N GLN A 40 -4.04 -2.15 -2.23
CA GLN A 40 -3.65 -1.07 -3.15
C GLN A 40 -2.28 -0.45 -2.79
N ALA A 41 -2.02 -0.24 -1.50
CA ALA A 41 -0.74 0.28 -1.05
C ALA A 41 0.43 -0.65 -1.43
N ASP A 42 0.24 -1.95 -1.28
CA ASP A 42 1.27 -2.95 -1.57
C ASP A 42 1.48 -3.14 -3.07
N VAL A 43 0.42 -3.12 -3.88
CA VAL A 43 0.53 -3.07 -5.36
C VAL A 43 1.33 -1.85 -5.80
N LEU A 44 1.03 -0.67 -5.26
CA LEU A 44 1.76 0.56 -5.60
C LEU A 44 3.22 0.49 -5.16
N LYS A 45 3.49 -0.03 -3.96
CA LYS A 45 4.86 -0.22 -3.46
C LYS A 45 5.64 -1.21 -4.33
N ALA A 46 5.01 -2.29 -4.79
CA ALA A 46 5.60 -3.27 -5.70
C ALA A 46 5.92 -2.63 -7.06
N LYS A 47 4.99 -1.85 -7.62
CA LYS A 47 5.20 -1.09 -8.85
C LYS A 47 6.33 -0.05 -8.71
N GLU A 48 6.40 0.67 -7.59
CA GLU A 48 7.50 1.59 -7.30
C GLU A 48 8.85 0.84 -7.26
N LYS A 49 8.91 -0.31 -6.59
CA LYS A 49 10.12 -1.16 -6.53
C LYS A 49 10.56 -1.65 -7.90
N LEU A 50 9.62 -2.09 -8.74
CA LEU A 50 9.90 -2.52 -10.11
C LEU A 50 10.47 -1.37 -10.96
N LYS A 51 9.87 -0.17 -10.87
CA LYS A 51 10.38 1.03 -11.55
C LYS A 51 11.80 1.41 -11.09
N THR A 52 12.12 1.26 -9.81
CA THR A 52 13.50 1.48 -9.33
C THR A 52 14.48 0.41 -9.80
N LYS A 53 14.05 -0.84 -9.95
CA LYS A 53 14.90 -1.91 -10.51
C LYS A 53 15.12 -1.77 -12.03
N GLN A 54 14.17 -1.14 -12.73
CA GLN A 54 14.26 -0.87 -14.16
C GLN A 54 15.03 0.40 -14.52
N LYS A 55 15.50 1.21 -13.55
CA LYS A 55 16.51 2.23 -13.84
C LYS A 55 17.85 1.50 -13.98
N PRO A 56 18.38 1.29 -15.20
CA PRO A 56 19.72 0.75 -15.34
C PRO A 56 20.66 1.86 -14.88
N GLY A 57 21.34 1.63 -13.76
CA GLY A 57 22.48 2.45 -13.40
C GLY A 57 23.49 2.35 -14.53
N LYS A 58 23.66 3.43 -15.30
CA LYS A 58 24.87 3.64 -16.11
C LYS A 58 26.09 3.65 -15.18
N LYS A 59 26.98 2.68 -15.35
CA LYS A 59 28.47 2.78 -15.53
C LYS A 59 29.11 1.41 -15.17
N GLN A 60 29.53 0.58 -16.13
CA GLN A 60 30.82 0.53 -16.89
C GLN A 60 31.95 -0.24 -16.14
N PRO A 61 33.05 -0.64 -16.79
CA PRO A 61 33.29 -1.73 -17.74
C PRO A 61 34.21 -2.83 -17.13
N GLY A 62 34.35 -4.00 -17.77
CA GLY A 62 35.40 -4.94 -17.38
C GLY A 62 35.19 -6.36 -17.86
N SER A 63 35.44 -6.60 -19.14
CA SER A 63 35.78 -7.94 -19.64
C SER A 63 37.26 -7.88 -20.01
N LYS A 64 38.09 -8.61 -19.27
CA LYS A 64 39.46 -8.94 -19.66
C LYS A 64 39.52 -10.44 -19.89
#